data_AF-A0AAV5WVG9-F1
#
_entry.id   AF-A0AAV5WVG9-F1
#
_cell.length_a   1.000
_cell.length_b   1.000
_cell.length_c   1.000
_cell.angle_alpha   90.00
_cell.angle_beta   90.00
_cell.angle_gamma   90.00
#
_symmetry.space_group_name_H-M   'P 1'
#
loop_
_entity.id
_entity.type
_entity.pdbx_description
1 polymer ?
#
loop_
_entity_poly.entity_id
_entity_poly.type
_entity_poly.pdbx_seq_one_letter_code
_entity_poly.pdbx_strand_id
1 'polypeptide(L)'
;MLKLSYLQEIFPMLNLNRYLKSTSPSDVHNFFDSDPKIAVHNLRALMEMALFITKSNYSTIANFMMLQFTNSYKTSYNMKMRTISEV
;
A
#
# COMPACT_ATOMS: atom_id res chain seq x y z
N MET A 1 -9.70 17.69 -3.69
CA MET A 1 -10.26 16.32 -3.59
C MET A 1 -10.50 15.80 -4.99
N LEU A 2 -10.17 14.52 -5.25
CA LEU A 2 -10.27 13.88 -6.56
C LEU A 2 -11.27 12.73 -6.50
N LYS A 3 -11.98 12.44 -7.59
CA LYS A 3 -12.83 11.25 -7.64
C LYS A 3 -11.99 9.97 -7.60
N LEU A 4 -12.54 8.90 -7.05
CA LEU A 4 -11.88 7.59 -7.01
C LEU A 4 -11.61 7.06 -8.43
N SER A 5 -12.52 7.29 -9.36
CA SER A 5 -12.35 7.00 -10.80
C SER A 5 -11.13 7.71 -11.38
N TYR A 6 -10.94 9.00 -11.09
CA TYR A 6 -9.75 9.73 -11.53
C TYR A 6 -8.45 9.19 -10.92
N LEU A 7 -8.47 8.79 -9.64
CA LEU A 7 -7.32 8.13 -9.02
C LEU A 7 -6.99 6.78 -9.67
N GLN A 8 -8.01 6.04 -10.13
CA GLN A 8 -7.84 4.78 -10.83
C GLN A 8 -7.14 4.96 -12.18
N GLU A 9 -7.35 6.09 -12.88
CA GLU A 9 -6.62 6.44 -14.10
C GLU A 9 -5.14 6.70 -13.84
N ILE A 10 -4.78 7.25 -12.68
CA ILE A 10 -3.39 7.49 -12.28
C ILE A 10 -2.68 6.18 -11.90
N PHE A 11 -3.42 5.22 -11.33
CA PHE A 11 -2.91 3.92 -10.88
C PHE A 11 -3.56 2.75 -11.63
N PRO A 12 -3.35 2.63 -12.96
CA PRO A 12 -4.05 1.62 -13.76
C PRO A 12 -3.67 0.17 -13.37
N MET A 13 -2.52 -0.02 -12.71
CA MET A 13 -2.05 -1.35 -12.29
C MET A 13 -2.63 -1.83 -10.96
N LEU A 14 -3.32 -0.96 -10.21
CA LEU A 14 -3.94 -1.32 -8.93
C LEU A 14 -5.45 -1.19 -9.06
N ASN A 15 -6.20 -2.20 -8.65
CA ASN A 15 -7.64 -2.05 -8.47
C ASN A 15 -7.88 -1.32 -7.14
N LEU A 16 -8.00 0.01 -7.18
CA LEU A 16 -8.10 0.85 -6.00
C LEU A 16 -9.40 0.59 -5.22
N ASN A 17 -10.52 0.36 -5.91
CA ASN A 17 -11.78 0.03 -5.25
C ASN A 17 -11.65 -1.27 -4.43
N ARG A 18 -11.12 -2.34 -5.05
CA ARG A 18 -10.85 -3.60 -4.35
C ARG A 18 -9.90 -3.42 -3.16
N TYR A 19 -8.82 -2.65 -3.35
CA TYR A 19 -7.85 -2.38 -2.28
C TYR A 19 -8.52 -1.68 -1.10
N LEU A 20 -9.22 -0.56 -1.34
CA LEU A 20 -9.89 0.21 -0.30
C LEU A 20 -10.93 -0.62 0.46
N LYS A 21 -11.70 -1.46 -0.24
CA LYS A 21 -12.64 -2.39 0.40
C LYS A 21 -11.94 -3.45 1.25
N SER A 22 -10.78 -3.94 0.82
CA SER A 22 -10.02 -4.96 1.58
C SER A 22 -9.42 -4.45 2.88
N THR A 23 -9.14 -3.14 2.97
CA THR A 23 -8.54 -2.51 4.15
C THR A 23 -9.53 -1.74 5.02
N SER A 24 -10.80 -1.66 4.61
CA SER A 24 -11.83 -0.86 5.29
C SER A 24 -12.98 -1.72 5.80
N PRO A 25 -13.66 -1.28 6.88
CA PRO A 25 -14.91 -1.88 7.34
C PRO A 25 -15.98 -2.03 6.25
N SER A 26 -16.85 -3.04 6.35
CA SER A 26 -17.84 -3.37 5.30
C SER A 26 -18.94 -2.33 5.11
N ASP A 27 -19.29 -1.59 6.16
CA ASP A 27 -20.27 -0.50 6.16
C ASP A 27 -19.88 0.67 5.24
N VAL A 28 -18.59 0.89 5.01
CA VAL A 28 -18.09 1.92 4.08
C VAL A 28 -17.91 1.41 2.63
N HIS A 29 -18.20 0.15 2.34
CA HIS A 29 -17.99 -0.39 0.98
C HIS A 29 -18.89 0.28 -0.06
N ASN A 30 -20.15 0.56 0.29
CA ASN A 30 -21.09 1.28 -0.57
C ASN A 30 -20.61 2.71 -0.89
N PHE A 31 -19.86 3.33 0.02
CA PHE A 31 -19.27 4.65 -0.23
C PHE A 31 -18.25 4.58 -1.37
N PHE A 32 -17.40 3.56 -1.43
CA PHE A 32 -16.44 3.39 -2.53
C PHE A 32 -17.09 3.07 -3.88
N ASP A 33 -18.23 2.38 -3.88
CA ASP A 33 -18.98 2.08 -5.10
C ASP A 33 -19.66 3.31 -5.71
N SER A 34 -19.90 4.34 -4.91
CA SER A 34 -20.49 5.61 -5.36
C SER A 34 -19.53 6.55 -6.11
N ASP A 35 -18.30 6.11 -6.40
CA ASP A 35 -17.22 6.94 -6.96
C ASP A 35 -16.95 8.22 -6.14
N PRO A 36 -16.54 8.06 -4.86
CA PRO A 36 -16.48 9.16 -3.92
C PRO A 36 -15.31 10.11 -4.22
N LYS A 37 -15.40 11.33 -3.66
CA LYS A 37 -14.28 12.27 -3.60
C LYS A 37 -13.31 11.86 -2.49
N ILE A 38 -12.08 11.53 -2.87
CA ILE A 38 -10.97 11.18 -1.99
C ILE A 38 -10.09 12.42 -1.74
N ALA A 39 -9.72 12.64 -0.50
CA ALA A 39 -8.71 13.61 -0.13
C ALA A 39 -7.31 13.03 -0.38
N VAL A 40 -6.49 13.74 -1.14
CA VAL A 40 -5.12 13.33 -1.47
C VAL A 40 -4.20 14.43 -0.98
N HIS A 41 -3.37 14.12 0.02
CA HIS A 41 -2.47 15.11 0.63
C HIS A 41 -1.29 15.45 -0.28
N ASN A 42 -0.73 14.47 -0.99
CA ASN A 42 0.41 14.69 -1.89
C ASN A 42 0.23 13.93 -3.20
N LEU A 43 -0.44 14.57 -4.16
CA LEU A 43 -0.71 13.99 -5.47
C LEU A 43 0.58 13.71 -6.26
N ARG A 44 1.58 14.58 -6.16
CA ARG A 44 2.84 14.44 -6.89
C ARG A 44 3.59 13.18 -6.48
N ALA A 45 3.76 12.97 -5.17
CA ALA A 45 4.41 11.77 -4.66
C ALA A 45 3.64 10.49 -5.05
N LEU A 46 2.31 10.57 -5.07
CA LEU A 46 1.44 9.49 -5.55
C LEU A 46 1.76 9.15 -7.02
N MET A 47 1.79 10.15 -7.91
CA MET A 47 2.10 9.96 -9.33
C MET A 47 3.52 9.41 -9.57
N GLU A 48 4.51 9.91 -8.83
CA GLU A 48 5.89 9.42 -8.90
C GLU A 48 5.99 7.96 -8.45
N MET A 49 5.25 7.56 -7.40
CA MET A 49 5.15 6.17 -6.96
C MET A 49 4.48 5.28 -8.02
N ALA A 50 3.39 5.74 -8.65
CA ALA A 50 2.74 5.01 -9.74
C ALA A 50 3.72 4.74 -10.90
N LEU A 51 4.50 5.76 -11.27
CA LEU A 51 5.51 5.67 -12.31
C LEU A 51 6.64 4.71 -11.93
N PHE A 52 7.08 4.75 -10.68
CA PHE A 52 8.11 3.83 -10.18
C PHE A 52 7.63 2.38 -10.22
N ILE A 53 6.41 2.12 -9.74
CA ILE A 53 5.81 0.78 -9.74
C ILE A 53 5.66 0.23 -11.15
N THR A 54 5.14 1.04 -12.09
CA THR A 54 4.94 0.63 -13.49
C THR A 54 6.25 0.34 -14.22
N LYS A 55 7.36 0.99 -13.83
CA LYS A 55 8.70 0.76 -14.41
C LYS A 55 9.51 -0.34 -13.71
N SER A 56 9.06 -0.80 -12.54
CA SER A 56 9.78 -1.79 -11.74
C SER A 56 9.39 -3.21 -12.12
N ASN A 57 10.31 -4.16 -11.98
CA ASN A 57 9.95 -5.58 -12.09
C ASN A 57 9.20 -6.05 -10.83
N TYR A 58 8.33 -7.05 -11.00
CA TYR A 58 7.54 -7.57 -9.88
C TYR A 58 8.40 -8.13 -8.75
N SER A 59 9.56 -8.71 -9.05
CA SER A 59 10.47 -9.25 -8.03
C SER A 59 11.09 -8.15 -7.14
N THR A 60 11.47 -6.99 -7.69
CA THR A 60 11.96 -5.87 -6.86
C THR A 60 10.84 -5.33 -5.97
N ILE A 61 9.62 -5.21 -6.49
CA ILE A 61 8.47 -4.76 -5.72
C ILE A 61 8.19 -5.75 -4.58
N ALA A 62 8.14 -7.06 -4.87
CA ALA A 62 7.89 -8.09 -3.86
C ALA A 62 9.00 -8.13 -2.79
N ASN A 63 10.26 -8.05 -3.21
CA ASN A 63 11.40 -8.02 -2.28
C ASN A 63 11.34 -6.78 -1.38
N PHE A 64 11.02 -5.61 -1.94
CA PHE A 64 10.84 -4.39 -1.16
C PHE A 64 9.70 -4.53 -0.15
N MET A 65 8.54 -5.05 -0.56
CA MET A 65 7.41 -5.30 0.34
C MET A 65 7.79 -6.26 1.47
N MET A 66 8.52 -7.34 1.16
CA MET A 66 8.98 -8.32 2.14
C MET A 66 9.96 -7.72 3.14
N LEU A 67 10.89 -6.88 2.67
CA LEU A 67 11.81 -6.16 3.54
C LEU A 67 11.07 -5.20 4.49
N GLN A 68 10.06 -4.48 3.99
CA GLN A 68 9.27 -3.58 4.82
C GLN A 68 8.44 -4.33 5.87
N PHE A 69 7.79 -5.42 5.45
CA PHE A 69 7.09 -6.31 6.36
C PHE A 69 8.03 -6.81 7.47
N THR A 70 9.20 -7.36 7.10
CA THR A 70 10.19 -7.85 8.08
C THR A 70 10.67 -6.74 9.02
N ASN A 71 10.92 -5.53 8.50
CA ASN A 71 11.33 -4.39 9.30
C ASN A 71 10.26 -3.97 10.33
N SER A 72 8.96 -4.10 10.01
CA SER A 72 7.88 -3.79 10.97
C SER A 72 7.87 -4.72 12.20
N TYR A 73 8.48 -5.91 12.09
CA TYR A 73 8.61 -6.87 13.20
C TYR A 73 9.98 -6.83 13.90
N LYS A 74 10.88 -5.90 13.56
CA LYS A 74 12.26 -5.84 14.12
C LYS A 74 12.30 -5.89 15.65
N THR A 75 11.34 -5.28 16.33
CA THR A 75 11.26 -5.28 17.80
C THR A 75 11.02 -6.68 18.37
N SER A 76 10.24 -7.51 17.67
CA SER A 76 9.92 -8.89 18.09
C SER A 76 11.06 -9.87 17.80
N TYR A 77 11.78 -9.67 16.70
CA TYR A 77 12.91 -10.54 16.32
C TYR A 77 14.20 -10.25 17.10
N ASN A 78 14.45 -8.99 17.49
CA ASN A 78 15.60 -8.65 18.33
C ASN A 78 15.56 -9.32 19.71
N MET A 79 14.36 -9.57 20.25
CA MET A 79 14.20 -10.30 21.51
C MET A 79 14.67 -11.75 21.39
N LYS A 80 14.33 -12.44 20.28
CA LYS A 80 14.77 -13.81 20.01
C LYS A 80 16.27 -13.92 19.70
N MET A 81 16.84 -12.96 18.98
CA MET A 81 18.27 -12.95 18.65
C MET A 81 19.14 -12.81 19.90
N ARG A 82 18.72 -12.01 20.90
CA ARG A 82 19.41 -11.91 22.20
C ARG A 82 19.40 -13.23 22.97
N THR A 83 18.27 -13.94 22.97
CA THR A 83 18.15 -15.24 23.65
C THR A 83 19.05 -16.31 23.04
N ILE A 84 19.36 -16.25 21.74
CA ILE A 84 20.27 -17.22 21.08
C ILE A 84 21.73 -16.85 21.31
N SER A 85 22.07 -15.55 21.42
CA SER A 85 23.44 -15.09 21.71
C SER A 85 23.86 -15.21 23.18
N GLU A 86 22.91 -15.51 24.08
CA GLU A 86 23.13 -15.67 25.52
C GLU A 86 23.18 -17.15 25.95
N VAL A 87 23.24 -18.09 25.00
CA VAL A 87 23.47 -19.54 25.23
C VAL A 87 24.83 -19.95 24.71
#